data_AF-A0A1V5HL15-F1
#
_entry.id   AF-A0A1V5HL15-F1
#
_cell.length_a   1.000
_cell.length_b   1.000
_cell.length_c   1.000
_cell.angle_alpha   90.00
_cell.angle_beta   90.00
_cell.angle_gamma   90.00
#
_symmetry.space_group_name_H-M   'P 1'
#
loop_
_entity.id
_entity.type
_entity.pdbx_description
1 polymer ?
#
loop_
_entity_poly.entity_id
_entity_poly.type
_entity_poly.pdbx_seq_one_letter_code
_entity_poly.pdbx_strand_id
1 'polypeptide(L)' 'MELQGTVRNVVDFGAFVDCGVKEDGLVHLSRMSKKFIKHPLDKVSVGEIVKVWVVSVDVAKSRIELTMIQPSNNNETNS' A
#
# COMPACT_ATOMS: atom_id res chain seq x y z
N MET A 1 -6.16 -8.06 -5.30
CA MET A 1 -7.38 -7.55 -4.66
C MET A 1 -7.15 -6.08 -4.30
N GLU A 2 -8.02 -5.17 -4.74
CA GLU A 2 -7.98 -3.75 -4.35
C GLU A 2 -8.63 -3.60 -2.97
N LEU A 3 -8.01 -2.84 -2.08
CA LEU A 3 -8.51 -2.48 -0.76
C LEU A 3 -8.34 -0.97 -0.57
N GLN A 4 -9.24 -0.37 0.21
CA GLN A 4 -9.06 0.98 0.72
C GLN A 4 -8.50 0.88 2.12
N GLY A 5 -7.47 1.66 2.42
CA GLY A 5 -6.91 1.74 3.75
C GLY A 5 -6.53 3.15 4.13
N THR A 6 -6.54 3.43 5.42
CA THR A 6 -6.21 4.74 5.97
C THR A 6 -4.77 4.76 6.41
N VAL A 7 -4.00 5.75 5.98
CA VAL A 7 -2.60 5.89 6.38
C VAL A 7 -2.56 6.21 7.87
N ARG A 8 -2.03 5.30 8.68
CA ARG A 8 -1.86 5.48 10.12
C ARG A 8 -0.59 6.21 10.46
N ASN A 9 0.48 5.90 9.73
CA ASN A 9 1.79 6.48 9.99
C ASN A 9 2.64 6.45 8.71
N VAL A 10 3.51 7.45 8.53
CA VAL A 10 4.45 7.53 7.41
C VAL A 10 5.85 7.57 7.99
N VAL A 11 6.76 6.77 7.43
CA VAL A 11 8.17 6.68 7.82
C VAL A 11 9.05 6.85 6.58
N ASP A 12 10.35 7.08 6.76
CA ASP A 12 11.24 7.41 5.64
C ASP A 12 11.30 6.32 4.54
N PHE A 13 11.10 5.05 4.92
CA PHE A 13 11.16 3.91 4.01
C PHE A 13 9.78 3.38 3.58
N GLY A 14 8.67 3.97 4.03
CA GLY A 14 7.33 3.45 3.76
C GLY A 14 6.19 4.12 4.52
N ALA A 15 5.01 3.50 4.50
CA ALA A 15 3.86 3.95 5.29
C ALA A 15 3.05 2.75 5.77
N PHE A 16 2.49 2.90 6.97
CA PHE A 16 1.56 1.97 7.57
C PHE A 16 0.15 2.38 7.19
N VAL A 17 -0.58 1.44 6.60
CA VAL A 17 -1.93 1.62 6.09
C VAL A 17 -2.83 0.61 6.78
N ASP A 18 -3.84 1.11 7.49
CA ASP A 18 -4.88 0.33 8.14
C ASP A 18 -5.99 0.05 7.12
N CYS A 19 -6.10 -1.19 6.66
CA CYS A 19 -7.14 -1.63 5.75
C CYS A 19 -8.31 -2.35 6.45
N GLY A 20 -8.47 -2.15 7.76
CA GLY A 20 -9.55 -2.77 8.55
C GLY A 20 -9.30 -4.23 8.90
N VAL A 21 -8.04 -4.68 8.81
CA VAL A 21 -7.58 -5.99 9.25
C VAL A 21 -6.95 -5.88 10.64
N LYS A 22 -6.66 -7.01 11.30
CA LYS A 22 -6.12 -7.02 12.67
C LYS A 22 -4.79 -6.26 12.83
N GLU A 23 -4.04 -6.11 11.75
CA GLU A 23 -2.65 -5.64 11.77
C GLU A 23 -2.43 -4.60 10.66
N ASP A 24 -1.60 -3.60 10.92
CA ASP A 24 -1.31 -2.57 9.93
C ASP A 24 -0.50 -3.14 8.75
N GLY A 25 -0.93 -2.81 7.52
CA GLY A 25 -0.20 -3.19 6.33
C GLY A 25 0.93 -2.21 6.05
N LEU A 26 2.13 -2.73 5.75
CA LEU A 26 3.28 -1.90 5.40
C LEU A 26 3.35 -1.74 3.87
N VAL A 27 3.35 -0.50 3.41
CA VAL A 27 3.68 -0.13 2.04
C VAL A 27 5.12 0.38 2.01
N HIS A 28 6.01 -0.32 1.31
CA HIS A 28 7.36 0.17 1.07
C HIS A 28 7.35 1.39 0.13
N LEU A 29 8.27 2.34 0.34
CA LEU A 29 8.42 3.54 -0.52
C LEU A 29 8.57 3.16 -2.02
N SER A 30 9.32 2.09 -2.32
CA SER A 30 9.48 1.56 -3.69
C SER A 30 8.19 1.00 -4.29
N ARG A 31 7.21 0.67 -3.45
CA ARG A 31 5.88 0.17 -3.82
C ARG A 31 4.82 1.27 -3.76
N MET A 32 5.17 2.50 -3.36
CA MET A 32 4.26 3.65 -3.38
C MET A 32 4.15 4.28 -4.77
N SER A 33 5.25 4.37 -5.50
CA SER A 33 5.25 4.87 -6.87
C SER A 33 6.42 4.33 -7.67
N LYS A 34 6.17 4.14 -8.98
CA LYS A 34 7.23 3.87 -9.97
C LYS A 34 8.03 5.12 -10.32
N LYS A 35 7.53 6.32 -9.98
CA LYS A 35 8.21 7.59 -10.22
C LYS A 35 9.08 7.95 -9.01
N PHE A 36 10.18 8.65 -9.27
CA PHE A 36 11.03 9.16 -8.19
C PHE A 36 10.26 10.20 -7.38
N ILE A 37 10.00 9.90 -6.11
CA ILE A 37 9.35 10.80 -5.16
C ILE A 37 10.43 11.36 -4.23
N LYS A 38 10.47 12.68 -4.00
CA LYS A 38 11.40 13.30 -3.04
C LYS A 38 10.96 13.08 -1.60
N HIS A 39 9.66 13.18 -1.31
CA HIS A 39 9.10 12.94 0.02
C HIS A 39 7.82 12.08 -0.04
N PRO A 40 7.71 10.98 0.73
CA PRO A 40 6.50 10.17 0.76
C PRO A 40 5.25 10.97 1.16
N LEU A 41 5.43 12.02 1.99
CA LEU A 41 4.38 12.96 2.38
C LEU A 41 3.76 13.74 1.22
N ASP A 42 4.45 13.91 0.09
CA ASP A 42 3.87 14.52 -1.12
C ASP A 42 2.84 13.60 -1.79
N LYS A 43 2.85 12.31 -1.45
CA LYS A 43 2.01 11.27 -2.06
C LYS A 43 0.95 10.71 -1.13
N VAL A 44 1.22 10.68 0.18
CA VAL A 44 0.33 10.16 1.20
C VAL A 44 0.44 10.97 2.49
N SER A 45 -0.70 11.35 3.05
CA SER A 45 -0.77 12.00 4.36
C SER A 45 -1.31 11.06 5.43
N VAL A 46 -0.86 11.22 6.68
CA VAL A 46 -1.47 10.50 7.81
C VAL A 46 -2.95 10.90 7.94
N GLY A 47 -3.83 9.91 8.02
CA GLY A 47 -5.29 10.08 8.03
C GLY A 47 -5.93 10.08 6.62
N GLU A 48 -5.14 10.01 5.56
CA GLU A 48 -5.65 9.94 4.19
C GLU A 48 -6.09 8.52 3.83
N ILE A 49 -7.20 8.40 3.10
CA ILE A 49 -7.67 7.13 2.56
C ILE A 49 -7.01 6.90 1.21
N VAL A 50 -6.22 5.83 1.13
CA VAL A 50 -5.47 5.44 -0.07
C VAL A 50 -5.93 4.08 -0.57
N LYS A 51 -5.80 3.88 -1.88
CA LYS A 51 -6.01 2.57 -2.51
C LYS A 51 -4.73 1.75 -2.46
N VAL A 52 -4.84 0.54 -1.95
CA VAL A 52 -3.75 -0.41 -1.78
C VAL A 52 -4.15 -1.80 -2.30
N TRP A 53 -3.15 -2.58 -2.69
CA TRP A 53 -3.33 -3.96 -3.10
C TRP A 53 -2.51 -4.87 -2.19
N VAL A 54 -3.10 -5.99 -1.80
CA VAL A 54 -2.40 -7.02 -1.03
C VAL A 54 -1.40 -7.73 -1.92
N VAL A 55 -0.13 -7.68 -1.54
CA VAL A 55 0.96 -8.42 -2.20
C VAL A 55 1.15 -9.77 -1.53
N SER A 56 1.28 -9.77 -0.21
CA SER A 56 1.50 -10.97 0.58
C SER A 56 0.97 -10.79 2.00
N VAL A 57 0.59 -11.89 2.63
CA VAL A 57 0.13 -11.93 4.03
C VAL A 57 0.95 -12.98 4.77
N ASP A 58 1.72 -12.55 5.76
CA ASP A 58 2.45 -13.40 6.67
C ASP A 58 1.67 -13.52 7.98
N VAL A 59 0.90 -14.60 8.11
CA VAL A 59 0.08 -14.87 9.30
C VAL A 59 0.95 -15.23 10.51
N ALA A 60 2.14 -15.79 10.30
CA ALA A 60 3.03 -16.18 11.38
C ALA A 60 3.64 -14.96 12.07
N LYS A 61 3.92 -13.90 11.30
CA LYS A 61 4.45 -12.63 11.81
C LYS A 61 3.40 -11.53 11.92
N SER A 62 2.13 -11.85 11.68
CA SER A 62 1.04 -10.86 11.70
C SER A 62 1.34 -9.65 10.81
N ARG A 63 1.95 -9.87 9.64
CA ARG A 63 2.40 -8.78 8.76
C ARG A 63 1.75 -8.88 7.39
N ILE A 64 1.26 -7.75 6.89
CA ILE A 64 0.65 -7.66 5.57
C ILE A 64 1.51 -6.73 4.72
N GLU A 65 1.96 -7.24 3.58
CA GLU A 65 2.66 -6.44 2.58
C GLU A 65 1.66 -5.86 1.59
N LEU A 66 1.66 -4.54 1.51
CA LEU A 66 0.77 -3.77 0.65
C LEU A 66 1.57 -3.01 -0.41
N THR A 67 0.93 -2.77 -1.56
CA THR A 67 1.46 -1.93 -2.64
C THR A 67 0.44 -0.87 -3.01
N MET A 68 0.87 0.35 -3.31
CA MET A 68 0.01 1.38 -3.92
C MET A 68 0.20 1.43 -5.44
N ILE A 69 1.20 0.73 -5.97
CA ILE A 69 1.30 0.50 -7.40
C ILE A 69 0.25 -0.53 -7.77
N GLN A 70 -0.63 -0.16 -8.68
CA GLN A 70 -1.56 -1.08 -9.32
C GLN A 70 -0.76 -2.25 -9.92
N PRO A 71 -0.93 -3.48 -9.42
CA PRO A 71 -0.38 -4.63 -10.11
C PRO A 71 -1.05 -4.67 -11.48
N SER A 72 -0.24 -4.69 -12.54
CA SER A 72 -0.71 -4.81 -13.91
C SER A 72 -1.32 -6.21 -14.08
N ASN A 73 -2.54 -6.40 -13.61
CA ASN A 73 -3.32 -7.57 -13.90
C ASN A 73 -3.85 -7.37 -15.33
N ASN A 74 -3.18 -7.97 -16.31
CA ASN A 74 -3.60 -8.04 -17.71
C ASN A 74 -4.93 -8.81 -17.85
N ASN A 75 -6.04 -8.23 -17.37
CA ASN A 75 -7.40 -8.75 -17.58
C ASN A 75 -8.28 -7.75 -18.34
N GLU A 76 -7.68 -6.92 -19.20
CA GLU A 76 -8.38 -6.31 -20.33
C GLU A 76 -7.76 -6.87 -21.59
N THR A 77 -8.36 -7.94 -22.14
CA THR A 77 -8.74 -8.09 -23.55
C THR A 77 -9.31 -9.50 -23.69
N ASN A 78 -10.62 -9.60 -23.79
CA ASN A 78 -11.30 -10.40 -24.81
C ASN A 78 -12.77 -10.02 -24.71
N SER A 79 -13.10 -9.00 -25.50
CA SER A 79 -14.43 -8.82 -26.08
C SER A 79 -14.90 -10.09 -26.78
#